data_AF-A0A972ILU1-F1
#
_entry.id   AF-A0A972ILU1-F1
#
_cell.length_a   1.000
_cell.length_b   1.000
_cell.length_c   1.000
_cell.angle_alpha   90.00
_cell.angle_beta   90.00
_cell.angle_gamma   90.00
#
_symmetry.space_group_name_H-M   'P 1'
#
loop_
_entity.id
_entity.type
_entity.pdbx_description
1 polymer ?
#
loop_
_entity_poly.entity_id
_entity_poly.type
_entity_poly.pdbx_seq_one_letter_code
_entity_poly.pdbx_strand_id
1 'polypeptide(L)'
;MTALTCTLLASFTTPMRIDTNAASMLWLIPLVVAIAVVYKATKVHQIRARAFAKETALLIGSIMVFVTVAALILYGVAWLVTEQLPAMAGGSAF
;
A
#
# COMPACT_ATOMS: atom_id res chain seq x y z
N MET A 1 3.20 34.57 -11.97
CA MET A 1 3.36 33.28 -11.25
C MET A 1 4.86 33.09 -11.01
N THR A 2 5.28 32.78 -9.78
CA THR A 2 6.70 32.55 -9.49
C THR A 2 7.09 31.13 -9.92
N ALA A 3 8.39 30.91 -10.17
CA ALA A 3 8.91 29.58 -10.53
C ALA A 3 8.50 28.51 -9.49
N LEU A 4 8.52 28.86 -8.20
CA LEU A 4 8.08 27.99 -7.11
C LEU A 4 6.59 27.61 -7.24
N THR A 5 5.70 28.56 -7.52
CA THR A 5 4.27 28.27 -7.72
C THR A 5 4.06 27.36 -8.93
N CYS A 6 4.81 27.56 -10.01
CA CYS A 6 4.73 26.69 -11.19
C CYS A 6 5.21 25.26 -10.89
N THR A 7 6.35 25.09 -10.21
CA THR A 7 6.86 23.76 -9.83
C THR A 7 5.93 23.05 -8.84
N LEU A 8 5.34 23.79 -7.90
CA LEU A 8 4.40 23.24 -6.93
C LEU A 8 3.11 22.78 -7.62
N LEU A 9 2.53 23.58 -8.52
CA LEU A 9 1.39 23.14 -9.33
C LEU A 9 1.72 21.92 -10.20
N ALA A 10 2.89 21.92 -10.85
CA ALA A 10 3.32 20.81 -11.70
C ALA A 10 3.46 19.50 -10.91
N SER A 11 3.84 19.57 -9.64
CA SER A 11 3.96 18.39 -8.76
C SER A 11 2.61 17.69 -8.49
N PHE A 12 1.49 18.42 -8.63
CA PHE A 12 0.13 17.85 -8.47
C PHE A 12 -0.52 17.45 -9.79
N THR A 13 -0.05 17.96 -10.93
CA THR A 13 -0.66 17.72 -12.25
C THR A 13 0.14 16.75 -13.11
N THR A 14 1.41 16.51 -12.79
CA THR A 14 2.20 15.49 -13.47
C THR A 14 1.98 14.12 -12.83
N PRO A 15 1.70 13.07 -13.63
CA PRO A 15 1.52 11.73 -13.09
C PRO A 15 2.79 11.25 -12.39
N MET A 16 2.68 10.85 -11.12
CA MET A 16 3.77 10.22 -10.41
C MET A 16 4.00 8.81 -10.95
N ARG A 17 5.20 8.54 -11.45
CA ARG A 17 5.62 7.18 -11.80
C ARG A 17 5.99 6.44 -10.52
N ILE A 18 5.25 5.38 -10.22
CA ILE A 18 5.52 4.47 -9.11
C ILE A 18 6.05 3.17 -9.70
N ASP A 19 7.30 2.85 -9.41
CA ASP A 19 7.93 1.62 -9.90
C ASP A 19 7.50 0.40 -9.07
N THR A 20 7.70 -0.80 -9.61
CA THR A 20 7.37 -2.07 -8.95
C THR A 20 8.50 -2.57 -8.03
N ASN A 21 9.07 -1.69 -7.21
CA ASN A 21 10.14 -2.02 -6.27
C ASN A 21 9.64 -2.05 -4.82
N ALA A 22 10.41 -2.66 -3.92
CA ALA A 22 10.04 -2.79 -2.51
C ALA A 22 9.87 -1.43 -1.80
N ALA A 23 10.66 -0.41 -2.19
CA ALA A 23 10.54 0.93 -1.62
C ALA A 23 9.23 1.62 -2.02
N SER A 24 8.75 1.39 -3.25
CA SER A 24 7.45 1.88 -3.71
C SER A 24 6.29 1.35 -2.88
N MET A 25 6.41 0.15 -2.29
CA MET A 25 5.38 -0.37 -1.37
C MET A 25 5.24 0.47 -0.10
N LEU A 26 6.26 1.26 0.29
CA LEU A 26 6.16 2.17 1.44
C LEU A 26 5.12 3.28 1.23
N TRP A 27 4.76 3.59 -0.02
CA TRP A 27 3.65 4.51 -0.33
C TRP A 27 2.28 4.00 0.16
N LEU A 28 2.16 2.71 0.48
CA LEU A 28 0.96 2.17 1.11
C LEU A 28 0.79 2.66 2.56
N ILE A 29 1.88 2.98 3.26
CA ILE A 29 1.83 3.39 4.66
C ILE A 29 0.97 4.66 4.87
N PRO A 30 1.23 5.79 4.19
CA PRO A 30 0.41 6.99 4.37
C PRO A 30 -1.06 6.74 3.99
N LEU A 31 -1.33 5.89 3.00
CA LEU A 31 -2.69 5.50 2.62
C LEU A 31 -3.39 4.71 3.74
N VAL A 32 -2.72 3.69 4.30
CA VAL A 32 -3.24 2.87 5.41
C VAL A 32 -3.49 3.71 6.66
N VAL A 33 -2.58 4.63 6.97
CA VAL A 33 -2.74 5.56 8.10
C VAL A 33 -3.99 6.43 7.90
N ALA A 34 -4.16 7.02 6.71
CA ALA A 34 -5.30 7.88 6.41
C ALA A 34 -6.63 7.12 6.55
N ILE A 35 -6.76 5.93 5.95
CA ILE A 35 -8.00 5.14 6.04
C ILE A 35 -8.29 4.69 7.46
N ALA A 36 -7.26 4.31 8.24
CA ALA A 36 -7.45 3.83 9.61
C ALA A 36 -7.94 4.95 10.54
N VAL A 37 -7.34 6.14 10.41
CA VAL A 37 -7.76 7.33 11.16
C VAL A 37 -9.20 7.72 10.81
N VAL A 38 -9.54 7.82 9.53
CA VAL A 38 -10.90 8.21 9.08
C VAL A 38 -11.94 7.17 9.49
N TYR A 39 -11.64 5.88 9.30
CA TYR A 39 -12.52 4.80 9.74
C TYR A 39 -12.80 4.88 11.24
N LYS A 40 -11.74 5.03 12.05
CA LYS A 40 -11.92 5.08 13.50
C LYS A 40 -12.66 6.34 13.94
N ALA A 41 -12.39 7.48 13.30
CA ALA A 41 -13.03 8.75 13.62
C ALA A 41 -14.55 8.71 13.36
N THR A 42 -14.99 8.05 12.29
CA THR A 42 -16.43 7.92 11.96
C THR A 42 -17.18 6.92 12.85
N LYS A 43 -16.47 5.98 13.50
CA LYS A 43 -17.09 4.93 14.34
C LYS A 43 -17.21 5.29 15.81
N VAL A 44 -16.46 6.28 16.29
CA VAL A 44 -16.39 6.58 17.73
C VAL A 44 -17.32 7.74 18.07
N HIS A 45 -18.16 7.57 19.10
CA HIS A 45 -19.10 8.59 19.56
C HIS A 45 -18.42 9.75 20.32
N GLN A 46 -17.32 9.48 21.04
CA GLN A 46 -16.50 10.48 21.72
C GLN A 46 -15.01 10.21 21.53
N ILE A 47 -14.27 11.18 20.97
CA ILE A 47 -12.85 11.04 20.69
C ILE A 47 -12.04 11.25 21.98
N ARG A 48 -11.65 10.16 22.63
CA ARG A 48 -10.63 10.16 23.69
C ARG A 48 -9.25 9.94 23.08
N ALA A 49 -8.43 10.98 23.00
CA ALA A 49 -7.16 10.98 22.25
C ALA A 49 -6.26 9.74 22.50
N ARG A 50 -6.06 9.35 23.75
CA ARG A 50 -5.21 8.19 24.09
C ARG A 50 -5.80 6.85 23.64
N ALA A 51 -7.11 6.64 23.83
CA ALA A 51 -7.79 5.42 23.42
C ALA A 51 -7.90 5.35 21.89
N PHE A 52 -8.26 6.47 21.27
CA PHE A 52 -8.30 6.63 19.82
C PHE A 52 -6.95 6.31 19.17
N ALA A 53 -5.85 6.89 19.67
CA ALA A 53 -4.52 6.64 19.14
C ALA A 53 -4.13 5.16 19.25
N LYS A 54 -4.39 4.51 20.40
CA LYS A 54 -4.10 3.09 20.62
C LYS A 54 -4.89 2.19 19.67
N GLU A 55 -6.19 2.44 19.53
CA GLU A 55 -7.06 1.62 18.69
C GLU A 55 -6.76 1.84 17.19
N THR A 56 -6.48 3.07 16.78
CA THR A 56 -6.06 3.38 15.40
C THR A 56 -4.70 2.75 15.09
N ALA A 57 -3.74 2.80 16.01
CA ALA A 57 -2.45 2.13 15.84
C ALA A 57 -2.60 0.61 15.71
N LEU A 58 -3.50 0.00 16.49
CA LEU A 58 -3.79 -1.43 16.42
C LEU A 58 -4.43 -1.80 15.06
N LEU A 59 -5.32 -0.96 14.55
CA LEU A 59 -5.93 -1.12 13.23
C LEU A 59 -4.89 -1.03 12.11
N ILE A 60 -4.02 -0.01 12.13
CA ILE A 60 -2.90 0.13 11.19
C ILE A 60 -2.04 -1.13 11.22
N GLY A 61 -1.65 -1.60 12.41
CA GLY A 61 -0.86 -2.81 12.59
C GLY A 61 -1.53 -4.04 11.96
N SER A 62 -2.83 -4.25 12.21
CA SER A 62 -3.55 -5.39 11.63
C SER A 62 -3.62 -5.35 10.09
N ILE A 63 -3.83 -4.16 9.51
CA ILE A 63 -3.87 -3.98 8.05
C ILE A 63 -2.49 -4.26 7.45
N MET A 64 -1.42 -3.76 8.08
CA MET A 64 -0.06 -4.01 7.62
C MET A 64 0.27 -5.50 7.59
N VAL A 65 -0.05 -6.24 8.67
CA VAL A 65 0.15 -7.69 8.71
C VAL A 65 -0.62 -8.39 7.58
N PHE A 66 -1.88 -8.02 7.37
CA PHE A 66 -2.69 -8.58 6.29
C PHE A 66 -2.09 -8.31 4.90
N VAL A 67 -1.66 -7.07 4.64
CA VAL A 67 -1.02 -6.68 3.37
C VAL A 67 0.26 -7.47 3.14
N THR A 68 1.09 -7.66 4.17
CA THR A 68 2.30 -8.48 4.06
C THR A 68 1.99 -9.93 3.70
N VAL A 69 1.01 -10.55 4.37
CA VAL A 69 0.60 -11.92 4.06
C VAL A 69 0.08 -12.03 2.62
N ALA A 70 -0.79 -11.09 2.20
CA ALA A 70 -1.30 -11.07 0.84
C ALA A 70 -0.18 -10.91 -0.20
N ALA A 71 0.81 -10.04 0.07
CA ALA A 71 1.96 -9.84 -0.81
C ALA A 71 2.79 -11.12 -0.97
N LEU A 72 3.04 -11.85 0.12
CA LEU A 72 3.76 -13.14 0.08
C LEU A 72 3.00 -14.20 -0.71
N ILE A 73 1.68 -14.30 -0.52
CA ILE A 73 0.84 -15.23 -1.28
C ILE A 73 0.87 -14.88 -2.77
N LEU A 74 0.67 -13.61 -3.12
CA LEU A 74 0.70 -13.17 -4.51
C LEU A 74 2.06 -13.41 -5.16
N TYR A 75 3.15 -13.18 -4.43
CA TYR A 75 4.49 -13.50 -4.91
C TYR A 75 4.65 -15.00 -5.17
N GLY A 76 4.19 -15.85 -4.24
CA GLY A 76 4.20 -17.30 -4.42
C GLY A 76 3.37 -17.77 -5.62
N VAL A 77 2.18 -17.18 -5.82
CA VAL A 77 1.34 -17.46 -6.99
C VAL A 77 2.03 -17.01 -8.29
N ALA A 78 2.62 -15.81 -8.30
CA ALA A 78 3.35 -15.31 -9.47
C ALA A 78 4.53 -16.21 -9.83
N TRP A 79 5.28 -16.68 -8.84
CA TRP A 79 6.38 -17.63 -9.01
C TRP A 79 5.88 -18.96 -9.59
N LEU A 80 4.81 -19.52 -9.01
CA LEU A 80 4.21 -20.76 -9.46
C LEU A 80 3.76 -20.66 -10.92
N VAL A 81 3.11 -19.55 -11.28
CA VAL A 81 2.60 -19.33 -12.64
C VAL A 81 3.73 -19.09 -13.64
N THR A 82 4.76 -18.34 -13.25
CA THR A 82 5.82 -17.90 -14.17
C THR A 82 6.90 -18.97 -14.39
N GLU A 83 7.27 -19.74 -13.37
CA GLU A 83 8.36 -20.72 -13.47
C GLU A 83 7.88 -22.17 -13.42
N GLN A 84 7.05 -22.51 -12.45
CA GLN A 84 6.70 -23.91 -12.16
C GLN A 84 5.72 -24.49 -13.19
N LEU A 85 4.67 -23.74 -13.54
CA LEU A 85 3.70 -24.17 -14.55
C LEU A 85 4.34 -24.43 -15.94
N PRO A 86 5.17 -23.53 -16.51
CA PRO A 86 5.83 -23.82 -17.78
C PRO A 86 6.87 -24.95 -17.67
N ALA A 87 7.55 -25.11 -16.53
CA ALA A 87 8.46 -26.23 -16.29
C ALA A 87 7.75 -27.60 -16.22
N MET A 88 6.53 -27.64 -15.66
CA MET A 88 5.70 -28.85 -15.57
C MET A 88 4.92 -29.16 -16.85
N ALA A 89 4.62 -28.14 -17.67
CA ALA A 89 3.87 -28.28 -18.92
C ALA A 89 4.70 -28.80 -20.11
N GLY A 90 6.02 -29.01 -19.94
CA GLY A 90 6.84 -29.79 -20.88
C GLY A 90 7.11 -29.16 -22.25
N GLY A 91 6.99 -27.85 -22.42
CA GLY A 91 7.18 -27.21 -23.73
C GLY A 91 7.80 -25.83 -23.64
N SER A 92 8.91 -25.65 -24.35
CA SER A 92 9.55 -24.38 -24.67
C SER A 92 8.53 -23.30 -25.04
N ALA A 93 8.45 -22.24 -24.23
CA ALA A 93 7.74 -21.00 -24.56
C ALA A 93 8.69 -19.91 -25.09
N PHE A 94 9.79 -20.34 -25.71
CA PHE A 94 10.61 -19.56 -26.64
C PHE A 94 10.81 -20.39 -27.91
#